data_AF-A0A5B9Q8J9-F1
#
_entry.id   AF-A0A5B9Q8J9-F1
#
_cell.length_a   1.000
_cell.length_b   1.000
_cell.length_c   1.000
_cell.angle_alpha   90.00
_cell.angle_beta   90.00
_cell.angle_gamma   90.00
#
_symmetry.space_group_name_H-M   'P 1'
#
loop_
_entity.id
_entity.type
_entity.pdbx_description
1 polymer ?
#
loop_
_entity_poly.entity_id
_entity_poly.type
_entity_poly.pdbx_seq_one_letter_code
_entity_poly.pdbx_strand_id
1 'polypeptide(L)'
;MKTNSPITRVLLLTTVAIAVGMDSTCLAQLQPCNAQCIDPAAPFPIWGVDSTAGCGATGCANSGVPCGEVDWKARGYINWQAYAQGEYVGHARTPHVPEYRIRVDDQIAFIFRLTRIETSHPYELEVGDRIRIESLTADSGGNATESGKSGDQIARELVIQPDGTISLPLLGQVRAARMTVDGLREHLDERYKKYYKVPAITVTPIEVNTRLRDLIESVDARYGVGGLRLLLTVTPAGKLYLPGLGVIYAQGLTLEELKNEVDARYDAAIPGVDVTPVLQQRAPRYCYVLGEVARPGQFELKSPTTLMGAIAMAGGWNPGANLRQVVVFRRGDDWRLMATMLDIKGALYARRPGPADEIWLNDSDIIVLPKTCIQATDELIGQYFTRGLYGLFPQFAFGQFNFDNFRTLGN
;
A
#
# COMPACT_ATOMS: atom_id res chain seq x y z
N MET A 1 -5.58 -11.74 -71.50
CA MET A 1 -4.57 -12.80 -71.68
C MET A 1 -3.22 -12.17 -72.01
N LYS A 2 -2.34 -12.06 -71.01
CA LYS A 2 -0.92 -12.42 -71.12
C LYS A 2 -0.45 -12.64 -69.68
N THR A 3 -0.18 -13.90 -69.43
CA THR A 3 0.25 -14.55 -68.21
C THR A 3 1.45 -13.85 -67.58
N ASN A 4 1.31 -13.38 -66.34
CA ASN A 4 2.43 -13.07 -65.45
C ASN A 4 3.15 -14.39 -65.13
N SER A 5 4.10 -14.78 -65.97
CA SER A 5 4.91 -15.95 -65.70
C SER A 5 5.97 -15.59 -64.65
N PRO A 6 6.30 -16.50 -63.72
CA PRO A 6 7.28 -16.27 -62.66
C PRO A 6 8.67 -15.91 -63.21
N ILE A 7 8.95 -16.28 -64.46
CA ILE A 7 10.23 -16.04 -65.14
C ILE A 7 10.47 -14.54 -65.35
N THR A 8 9.43 -13.75 -65.65
CA THR A 8 9.57 -12.31 -65.93
C THR A 8 9.81 -11.49 -64.66
N ARG A 9 9.35 -11.96 -63.49
CA ARG A 9 9.65 -11.33 -62.18
C ARG A 9 11.07 -11.64 -61.71
N VAL A 10 11.55 -12.87 -61.94
CA VAL A 10 12.91 -13.27 -61.57
C VAL A 10 13.95 -12.47 -62.36
N LEU A 11 13.71 -12.22 -63.65
CA LEU A 11 14.64 -11.45 -64.49
C LEU A 11 14.77 -9.97 -64.08
N LEU A 12 13.70 -9.39 -63.51
CA LEU A 12 13.66 -8.00 -63.07
C LEU A 12 14.32 -7.81 -61.69
N LEU A 13 14.24 -8.83 -60.83
CA LEU A 13 14.94 -8.88 -59.54
C LEU A 13 16.45 -9.12 -59.70
N THR A 14 16.87 -9.96 -60.64
CA THR A 14 18.30 -10.20 -60.88
C THR A 14 19.01 -9.01 -61.53
N THR A 15 18.33 -8.24 -62.40
CA THR A 15 18.92 -7.03 -63.01
C THR A 15 19.09 -5.89 -62.01
N VAL A 16 18.21 -5.75 -61.02
CA VAL A 16 18.36 -4.77 -59.93
C VAL A 16 19.44 -5.20 -58.92
N ALA A 17 19.56 -6.50 -58.61
CA ALA A 17 20.57 -7.01 -57.69
C ALA A 17 22.01 -6.86 -58.21
N ILE A 18 22.23 -7.03 -59.52
CA ILE A 18 23.55 -6.82 -60.16
C ILE A 18 23.94 -5.33 -60.16
N ALA A 19 22.98 -4.41 -60.26
CA ALA A 19 23.24 -2.97 -60.27
C ALA A 19 23.62 -2.39 -58.89
N VAL A 20 23.33 -3.12 -57.79
CA VAL A 20 23.59 -2.67 -56.40
C VAL A 20 24.72 -3.47 -55.74
N GLY A 21 25.37 -4.40 -56.46
CA GLY A 21 26.52 -5.15 -55.97
C GLY A 21 26.21 -6.07 -54.79
N MET A 22 24.99 -6.61 -54.71
CA MET A 22 24.62 -7.57 -53.68
C MET A 22 25.01 -8.99 -54.10
N ASP A 23 25.77 -9.67 -53.23
CA ASP A 23 26.27 -11.03 -53.44
C ASP A 23 25.12 -12.06 -53.51
N SER A 24 25.24 -13.04 -54.42
CA SER A 24 24.17 -13.98 -54.77
C SER A 24 23.78 -14.98 -53.67
N THR A 25 24.47 -14.96 -52.54
CA THR A 25 24.18 -15.76 -51.34
C THR A 25 23.08 -15.16 -50.46
N CYS A 26 22.74 -13.87 -50.62
CA CYS A 26 21.77 -13.18 -49.76
C CYS A 26 20.29 -13.51 -50.11
N LEU A 27 20.01 -14.03 -51.30
CA LEU A 27 18.66 -14.38 -51.74
C LEU A 27 18.13 -15.71 -51.19
N ALA A 28 19.00 -16.55 -50.61
CA ALA A 28 18.62 -17.89 -50.14
C ALA A 28 18.02 -17.93 -48.72
N GLN A 29 17.97 -16.81 -47.99
CA GLN A 29 17.53 -16.77 -46.59
C GLN A 29 16.14 -16.18 -46.36
N LEU A 30 15.43 -15.72 -47.39
CA LEU A 30 14.08 -15.20 -47.24
C LEU A 30 13.05 -16.32 -47.44
N GLN A 31 12.97 -17.24 -46.48
CA GLN A 31 11.73 -18.00 -46.27
C GLN A 31 10.70 -17.06 -45.62
N PRO A 32 9.45 -16.99 -46.11
CA PRO A 32 8.41 -16.22 -45.44
C PRO A 32 8.06 -16.93 -44.13
N CYS A 33 8.56 -16.40 -43.01
CA CYS A 33 8.20 -16.86 -41.68
C CYS A 33 6.71 -16.65 -41.45
N ASN A 34 5.95 -17.75 -41.51
CA ASN A 34 4.56 -17.84 -41.07
C ASN A 34 4.52 -18.11 -39.55
N ALA A 35 5.32 -17.34 -38.79
CA ALA A 35 5.39 -17.42 -37.34
C ALA A 35 4.60 -16.26 -36.75
N GLN A 36 3.57 -16.56 -35.97
CA GLN A 36 2.99 -15.57 -35.06
C GLN A 36 4.12 -15.06 -34.18
N CYS A 37 4.42 -13.76 -34.27
CA CYS A 37 5.49 -13.10 -33.51
C CYS A 37 5.13 -13.08 -32.02
N ILE A 38 5.40 -14.18 -31.33
CA ILE A 38 5.36 -14.28 -29.86
C ILE A 38 6.80 -14.17 -29.29
N ASP A 39 7.80 -14.12 -30.16
CA ASP A 39 9.20 -13.97 -29.76
C ASP A 39 9.49 -12.59 -29.14
N PRO A 40 10.45 -12.50 -28.22
CA PRO A 40 10.87 -11.23 -27.62
C PRO A 40 11.17 -10.17 -28.70
N ALA A 41 10.83 -8.90 -28.42
CA ALA A 41 10.88 -7.81 -29.39
C ALA A 41 12.26 -7.58 -30.06
N ALA A 42 13.33 -8.15 -29.53
CA ALA A 42 14.62 -8.30 -30.20
C ALA A 42 15.33 -9.60 -29.74
N PRO A 43 15.23 -10.73 -30.47
CA PRO A 43 15.88 -11.99 -30.08
C PRO A 43 17.41 -11.99 -30.28
N PHE A 44 17.97 -10.92 -30.85
CA PHE A 44 19.40 -10.76 -31.12
C PHE A 44 19.99 -9.61 -30.30
N PRO A 45 21.29 -9.68 -29.94
CA PRO A 45 22.01 -8.55 -29.35
C PRO A 45 21.86 -7.31 -30.22
N ILE A 46 21.45 -6.21 -29.62
CA ILE A 46 21.31 -4.94 -30.31
C ILE A 46 22.60 -4.14 -30.18
N TRP A 47 22.83 -3.26 -31.14
CA TRP A 47 23.96 -2.35 -31.08
C TRP A 47 23.66 -1.20 -30.11
N GLY A 48 24.30 -1.19 -28.94
CA GLY A 48 24.03 -0.24 -27.86
C GLY A 48 25.24 0.08 -27.00
N VAL A 49 25.07 0.96 -26.02
CA VAL A 49 26.10 1.29 -25.04
C VAL A 49 25.70 0.67 -23.72
N ASP A 50 26.52 -0.26 -23.24
CA ASP A 50 26.46 -0.72 -21.86
C ASP A 50 27.49 0.07 -21.05
N SER A 51 27.00 0.82 -20.08
CA SER A 51 27.82 1.58 -19.15
C SER A 51 28.81 0.74 -18.33
N THR A 52 28.60 -0.58 -18.22
CA THR A 52 29.55 -1.51 -17.58
C THR A 52 30.70 -1.92 -18.49
N ALA A 53 30.59 -1.71 -19.82
CA ALA A 53 31.66 -2.02 -20.77
C ALA A 53 32.94 -1.20 -20.51
N GLY A 54 32.82 -0.03 -19.87
CA GLY A 54 33.95 0.78 -19.42
C GLY A 54 34.73 0.24 -18.23
N CYS A 55 34.27 -0.85 -17.59
CA CYS A 55 34.91 -1.43 -16.39
C CYS A 55 35.93 -2.53 -16.68
N GLY A 56 36.10 -2.92 -17.96
CA GLY A 56 36.92 -4.08 -18.32
C GLY A 56 36.32 -5.41 -17.86
N ALA A 57 36.93 -6.53 -18.28
CA ALA A 57 36.41 -7.89 -18.08
C ALA A 57 36.29 -8.34 -16.60
N THR A 58 36.87 -7.61 -15.66
CA THR A 58 36.84 -7.90 -14.21
C THR A 58 35.68 -7.24 -13.47
N GLY A 59 34.87 -6.43 -14.17
CA GLY A 59 33.76 -5.70 -13.56
C GLY A 59 34.24 -4.60 -12.59
N CYS A 60 33.39 -3.62 -12.38
CA CYS A 60 33.70 -2.45 -11.56
C CYS A 60 33.85 -2.78 -10.05
N ALA A 61 33.47 -3.99 -9.64
CA ALA A 61 33.43 -4.40 -8.23
C ALA A 61 34.80 -4.85 -7.69
N ASN A 62 35.71 -5.32 -8.55
CA ASN A 62 36.97 -5.97 -8.12
C ASN A 62 38.25 -5.28 -8.61
N SER A 63 38.16 -4.25 -9.46
CA SER A 63 39.35 -3.65 -10.08
C SER A 63 39.92 -2.46 -9.33
N GLY A 64 39.20 -1.84 -8.39
CA GLY A 64 39.62 -0.58 -7.76
C GLY A 64 39.82 0.58 -8.76
N VAL A 65 39.54 0.35 -10.04
CA VAL A 65 39.59 1.34 -11.10
C VAL A 65 38.17 1.91 -11.25
N PRO A 66 37.97 3.22 -11.09
CA PRO A 66 36.67 3.82 -11.36
C PRO A 66 36.32 3.53 -12.82
N CYS A 67 35.14 2.96 -13.03
CA CYS A 67 34.51 2.82 -14.33
C CYS A 67 34.73 4.11 -15.12
N GLY A 68 35.50 4.07 -16.20
CA GLY A 68 35.77 5.25 -17.00
C GLY A 68 34.51 5.76 -17.68
N GLU A 69 34.49 7.05 -18.05
CA GLU A 69 33.39 7.61 -18.84
C GLU A 69 33.21 6.81 -20.14
N VAL A 70 32.04 6.18 -20.31
CA VAL A 70 31.72 5.42 -21.52
C VAL A 70 31.07 6.36 -22.54
N ASP A 71 31.77 6.62 -23.64
CA ASP A 71 31.25 7.44 -24.74
C ASP A 71 30.52 6.56 -25.78
N TRP A 72 29.77 7.16 -26.71
CA TRP A 72 29.17 6.46 -27.84
C TRP A 72 30.17 5.67 -28.68
N LYS A 73 31.46 5.95 -28.55
CA LYS A 73 32.56 5.21 -29.17
C LYS A 73 32.73 3.79 -28.61
N ALA A 74 32.29 3.54 -27.38
CA ALA A 74 32.33 2.23 -26.73
C ALA A 74 31.06 1.40 -26.96
N ARG A 75 30.22 1.79 -27.93
CA ARG A 75 29.06 1.01 -28.37
C ARG A 75 29.49 -0.37 -28.87
N GLY A 76 28.74 -1.39 -28.50
CA GLY A 76 28.96 -2.78 -28.90
C GLY A 76 27.64 -3.54 -28.99
N TYR A 77 27.73 -4.82 -29.33
CA TYR A 77 26.57 -5.72 -29.23
C TYR A 77 26.25 -5.98 -27.76
N ILE A 78 25.05 -5.59 -27.32
CA ILE A 78 24.56 -5.77 -25.96
C ILE A 78 23.29 -6.63 -25.99
N ASN A 79 23.14 -7.50 -25.00
CA ASN A 79 21.93 -8.29 -24.84
C ASN A 79 20.85 -7.46 -24.13
N TRP A 80 20.20 -6.55 -24.87
CA TRP A 80 19.17 -5.67 -24.31
C TRP A 80 17.94 -6.41 -23.80
N GLN A 81 17.63 -7.56 -24.39
CA GLN A 81 16.46 -8.36 -24.03
C GLN A 81 16.54 -8.90 -22.59
N ALA A 82 17.74 -9.10 -22.05
CA ALA A 82 17.94 -9.43 -20.64
C ALA A 82 17.37 -8.37 -19.66
N TYR A 83 17.14 -7.13 -20.15
CA TYR A 83 16.60 -6.00 -19.40
C TYR A 83 15.13 -5.68 -19.73
N ALA A 84 14.47 -6.47 -20.60
CA ALA A 84 13.10 -6.22 -21.01
C ALA A 84 12.07 -6.47 -19.89
N GLN A 85 10.96 -5.71 -19.93
CA GLN A 85 9.85 -5.87 -18.98
C GLN A 85 9.14 -7.21 -19.23
N GLY A 86 9.42 -8.21 -18.41
CA GLY A 86 8.75 -9.52 -18.43
C GLY A 86 9.70 -10.72 -18.29
N GLU A 87 10.98 -10.55 -18.63
CA GLU A 87 12.00 -11.61 -18.59
C GLU A 87 13.25 -11.22 -17.76
N TYR A 88 13.15 -10.18 -16.94
CA TYR A 88 14.26 -9.76 -16.09
C TYR A 88 14.58 -10.83 -15.03
N VAL A 89 15.63 -11.63 -15.30
CA VAL A 89 16.29 -12.56 -14.35
C VAL A 89 17.43 -11.85 -13.61
N GLY A 90 17.42 -10.51 -13.54
CA GLY A 90 18.39 -9.77 -12.74
C GLY A 90 18.08 -9.86 -11.25
N HIS A 91 19.00 -9.36 -10.42
CA HIS A 91 18.83 -9.32 -8.96
C HIS A 91 17.47 -8.72 -8.59
N ALA A 92 16.80 -9.31 -7.59
CA ALA A 92 15.55 -8.80 -7.07
C ALA A 92 15.67 -7.29 -6.89
N ARG A 93 14.79 -6.52 -7.55
CA ARG A 93 14.78 -5.07 -7.38
C ARG A 93 14.62 -4.81 -5.89
N THR A 94 15.59 -4.15 -5.28
CA THR A 94 15.46 -3.76 -3.88
C THR A 94 14.19 -2.92 -3.74
N PRO A 95 13.43 -3.10 -2.65
CA PRO A 95 12.23 -2.31 -2.44
C PRO A 95 12.60 -0.83 -2.45
N HIS A 96 11.91 -0.07 -3.30
CA HIS A 96 12.11 1.37 -3.50
C HIS A 96 11.95 2.20 -2.21
N VAL A 97 11.22 1.69 -1.23
CA VAL A 97 11.17 2.20 0.14
C VAL A 97 11.41 0.99 1.05
N PRO A 98 12.35 1.07 2.02
CA PRO A 98 12.62 -0.06 2.92
C PRO A 98 11.38 -0.45 3.74
N GLU A 99 10.55 0.52 4.14
CA GLU A 99 9.35 0.29 4.93
C GLU A 99 8.27 1.34 4.59
N TYR A 100 7.07 0.89 4.23
CA TYR A 100 5.94 1.78 3.96
C TYR A 100 5.22 2.09 5.27
N ARG A 101 5.21 3.38 5.63
CA ARG A 101 4.45 3.91 6.76
C ARG A 101 3.18 4.56 6.26
N ILE A 102 2.07 4.27 6.94
CA ILE A 102 0.74 4.75 6.59
C ILE A 102 0.69 6.28 6.66
N ARG A 103 0.09 6.89 5.66
CA ARG A 103 -0.07 8.34 5.51
C ARG A 103 -1.53 8.75 5.63
N VAL A 104 -1.72 10.05 5.80
CA VAL A 104 -3.03 10.69 5.62
C VAL A 104 -3.52 10.42 4.19
N ASP A 105 -4.82 10.22 4.02
CA ASP A 105 -5.49 9.90 2.75
C ASP A 105 -5.18 8.50 2.17
N ASP A 106 -4.43 7.65 2.88
CA ASP A 106 -4.35 6.22 2.55
C ASP A 106 -5.73 5.57 2.72
N GLN A 107 -6.10 4.70 1.78
CA GLN A 107 -7.28 3.84 1.89
C GLN A 107 -6.87 2.43 2.26
N ILE A 108 -7.34 1.97 3.41
CA ILE A 108 -7.03 0.67 3.98
C ILE A 108 -8.32 -0.13 4.05
N ALA A 109 -8.29 -1.32 3.47
CA ALA A 109 -9.33 -2.31 3.58
C ALA A 109 -9.02 -3.23 4.76
N PHE A 110 -9.90 -3.25 5.76
CA PHE A 110 -9.84 -4.20 6.87
C PHE A 110 -10.65 -5.43 6.49
N ILE A 111 -9.98 -6.57 6.45
CA ILE A 111 -10.59 -7.87 6.20
C ILE A 111 -10.76 -8.56 7.54
N PHE A 112 -12.01 -8.78 7.93
CA PHE A 112 -12.36 -9.47 9.17
C PHE A 112 -12.41 -10.97 8.93
N ARG A 113 -11.91 -11.77 9.86
CA ARG A 113 -12.01 -13.22 9.81
C ARG A 113 -12.45 -13.73 11.16
N LEU A 114 -13.48 -14.57 11.14
CA LEU A 114 -13.91 -15.31 12.32
C LEU A 114 -12.93 -16.42 12.64
N THR A 115 -12.34 -16.38 13.82
CA THR A 115 -11.52 -17.46 14.34
C THR A 115 -12.38 -18.32 15.27
N ARG A 116 -12.37 -19.63 15.02
CA ARG A 116 -13.03 -20.63 15.87
C ARG A 116 -12.00 -21.32 16.75
N ILE A 117 -11.17 -20.53 17.41
CA ILE A 117 -10.16 -21.06 18.33
C ILE A 117 -10.86 -21.37 19.65
N GLU A 118 -10.59 -22.54 20.22
CA GLU A 118 -11.06 -22.90 21.56
C GLU A 118 -10.41 -21.96 22.57
N THR A 119 -11.23 -21.18 23.28
CA THR A 119 -10.75 -20.32 24.35
C THR A 119 -10.34 -21.16 25.56
N SER A 120 -9.26 -20.76 26.23
CA SER A 120 -8.78 -21.42 27.45
C SER A 120 -9.69 -21.19 28.67
N HIS A 121 -10.59 -20.20 28.60
CA HIS A 121 -11.53 -19.84 29.66
C HIS A 121 -12.96 -20.21 29.24
N PRO A 122 -13.82 -20.63 30.19
CA PRO A 122 -15.23 -20.88 29.92
C PRO A 122 -15.94 -19.61 29.45
N TYR A 123 -16.86 -19.73 28.51
CA TYR A 123 -17.66 -18.61 28.03
C TYR A 123 -18.52 -18.01 29.15
N GLU A 124 -18.40 -16.71 29.36
CA GLU A 124 -19.27 -15.93 30.24
C GLU A 124 -20.45 -15.38 29.43
N LEU A 125 -21.66 -15.56 29.95
CA LEU A 125 -22.86 -15.07 29.29
C LEU A 125 -22.88 -13.55 29.24
N GLU A 126 -23.17 -13.00 28.07
CA GLU A 126 -23.27 -11.57 27.83
C GLU A 126 -24.73 -11.11 27.64
N VAL A 127 -24.95 -9.81 27.77
CA VAL A 127 -26.24 -9.19 27.46
C VAL A 127 -26.56 -9.39 25.98
N GLY A 128 -27.80 -9.81 25.68
CA GLY A 128 -28.25 -10.12 24.32
C GLY A 128 -28.13 -11.60 23.95
N ASP A 129 -27.34 -12.40 24.68
CA ASP A 129 -27.24 -13.84 24.41
C ASP A 129 -28.57 -14.55 24.59
N ARG A 130 -28.80 -15.56 23.75
CA ARG A 130 -30.00 -16.41 23.80
C ARG A 130 -29.63 -17.74 24.41
N ILE A 131 -30.24 -18.02 25.55
CA ILE A 131 -30.08 -19.27 26.28
C ILE A 131 -31.41 -20.01 26.32
N ARG A 132 -31.35 -21.34 26.24
CA ARG A 132 -32.49 -22.20 26.52
C ARG A 132 -32.28 -22.86 27.89
N ILE A 133 -33.29 -22.72 28.72
CA ILE A 133 -33.34 -23.37 30.03
C ILE A 133 -34.38 -24.49 29.93
N GLU A 134 -33.99 -25.68 30.36
CA GLU A 134 -34.80 -26.90 30.42
C GLU A 134 -34.83 -27.45 31.86
N SER A 135 -35.97 -27.96 32.31
CA SER A 135 -36.10 -28.66 33.60
C SER A 135 -36.64 -30.06 33.39
N LEU A 136 -35.89 -31.07 33.84
CA LEU A 136 -36.23 -32.49 33.67
C LEU A 136 -37.14 -33.04 34.77
N THR A 137 -37.43 -32.27 35.83
CA THR A 137 -38.17 -32.75 37.01
C THR A 137 -39.68 -32.54 36.95
N ALA A 138 -40.19 -32.06 35.81
CA ALA A 138 -41.62 -31.87 35.58
C ALA A 138 -42.45 -33.16 35.41
N ASP A 139 -41.81 -34.34 35.28
CA ASP A 139 -42.51 -35.61 34.99
C ASP A 139 -42.48 -36.65 36.13
N SER A 140 -42.15 -36.25 37.36
CA SER A 140 -42.20 -37.18 38.51
C SER A 140 -43.60 -37.29 39.12
N GLY A 141 -44.63 -37.54 38.32
CA GLY A 141 -45.97 -37.86 38.86
C GLY A 141 -47.15 -37.68 37.91
N GLY A 142 -47.34 -38.59 36.95
CA GLY A 142 -48.68 -38.88 36.40
C GLY A 142 -48.74 -39.04 34.88
N ASN A 143 -48.92 -40.28 34.44
CA ASN A 143 -49.47 -40.77 33.17
C ASN A 143 -49.44 -39.85 31.94
N ALA A 144 -48.60 -40.24 30.99
CA ALA A 144 -48.75 -39.91 29.58
C ALA A 144 -50.13 -40.37 29.07
N THR A 145 -51.08 -39.44 29.00
CA THR A 145 -52.28 -39.55 28.16
C THR A 145 -52.69 -38.16 27.70
N GLU A 146 -52.60 -37.99 26.39
CA GLU A 146 -53.37 -37.10 25.52
C GLU A 146 -53.61 -35.63 25.91
N SER A 147 -53.17 -34.77 24.98
CA SER A 147 -53.88 -33.56 24.56
C SER A 147 -53.96 -32.42 25.57
N GLY A 148 -52.94 -31.57 25.50
CA GLY A 148 -53.16 -30.12 25.44
C GLY A 148 -53.63 -29.46 26.74
N LYS A 149 -52.80 -29.47 27.78
CA LYS A 149 -52.46 -28.32 28.64
C LYS A 149 -51.64 -28.76 29.86
N SER A 150 -50.50 -28.08 30.05
CA SER A 150 -49.89 -27.77 31.35
C SER A 150 -49.27 -28.93 32.16
N GLY A 151 -48.25 -29.58 31.60
CA GLY A 151 -47.09 -30.02 32.39
C GLY A 151 -46.03 -28.93 32.30
N ASP A 152 -45.57 -28.41 33.44
CA ASP A 152 -44.65 -27.28 33.60
C ASP A 152 -43.22 -27.64 33.14
N GLN A 153 -43.07 -28.01 31.86
CA GLN A 153 -41.78 -28.13 31.22
C GLN A 153 -41.25 -26.70 31.05
N ILE A 154 -40.36 -26.29 31.95
CA ILE A 154 -39.59 -25.06 31.82
C ILE A 154 -38.60 -25.29 30.68
N ALA A 155 -39.06 -25.43 29.44
CA ALA A 155 -38.27 -25.41 28.22
C ALA A 155 -38.52 -24.06 27.56
N ARG A 156 -37.69 -23.07 27.89
CA ARG A 156 -37.85 -21.70 27.38
C ARG A 156 -36.56 -21.14 26.83
N GLU A 157 -36.69 -20.53 25.66
CA GLU A 157 -35.66 -19.66 25.09
C GLU A 157 -35.82 -18.27 25.71
N LEU A 158 -34.76 -17.79 26.33
CA LEU A 158 -34.71 -16.51 27.02
C LEU A 158 -33.53 -15.71 26.48
N VAL A 159 -33.75 -14.41 26.33
CA VAL A 159 -32.70 -13.44 25.98
C VAL A 159 -32.27 -12.73 27.26
N ILE A 160 -30.96 -12.59 27.47
CA ILE A 160 -30.43 -11.84 28.60
C ILE A 160 -30.71 -10.35 28.37
N GLN A 161 -31.45 -9.75 29.31
CA GLN A 161 -31.92 -8.37 29.22
C GLN A 161 -30.76 -7.36 29.43
N PRO A 162 -30.95 -6.07 29.07
CA PRO A 162 -29.93 -5.03 29.26
C PRO A 162 -29.46 -4.81 30.70
N ASP A 163 -30.28 -5.20 31.69
CA ASP A 163 -29.94 -5.18 33.12
C ASP A 163 -29.08 -6.40 33.54
N GLY A 164 -28.79 -7.31 32.60
CA GLY A 164 -28.04 -8.54 32.82
C GLY A 164 -28.86 -9.66 33.47
N THR A 165 -30.18 -9.52 33.52
CA THR A 165 -31.08 -10.49 34.14
C THR A 165 -31.88 -11.30 33.11
N ILE A 166 -32.35 -12.46 33.54
CA ILE A 166 -33.32 -13.29 32.84
C ILE A 166 -34.59 -13.37 33.69
N SER A 167 -35.75 -13.37 33.04
CA SER A 167 -37.03 -13.51 33.72
C SER A 167 -37.45 -14.97 33.74
N LEU A 168 -37.57 -15.51 34.96
CA LEU A 168 -37.96 -16.89 35.20
C LEU A 168 -39.23 -16.97 36.05
N PRO A 169 -40.11 -17.95 35.77
CA PRO A 169 -41.27 -18.18 36.64
C PRO A 169 -40.81 -18.56 38.04
N LEU A 170 -41.58 -18.18 39.06
CA LEU A 170 -41.31 -18.44 40.50
C LEU A 170 -40.09 -17.71 41.11
N LEU A 171 -39.05 -17.46 40.31
CA LEU A 171 -37.83 -16.76 40.73
C LEU A 171 -37.80 -15.28 40.35
N GLY A 172 -38.62 -14.84 39.39
CA GLY A 172 -38.61 -13.47 38.90
C GLY A 172 -37.33 -13.16 38.11
N GLN A 173 -36.70 -12.03 38.38
CA GLN A 173 -35.45 -11.64 37.72
C GLN A 173 -34.23 -12.29 38.40
N VAL A 174 -33.44 -13.02 37.61
CA VAL A 174 -32.19 -13.65 38.05
C VAL A 174 -31.04 -13.10 37.22
N ARG A 175 -29.95 -12.69 37.87
CA ARG A 175 -28.75 -12.24 37.17
C ARG A 175 -28.08 -13.40 36.43
N ALA A 176 -27.88 -13.26 35.13
CA ALA A 176 -27.23 -14.24 34.27
C ALA A 176 -25.95 -13.70 33.61
N ALA A 177 -25.87 -12.39 33.37
CA ALA A 177 -24.69 -11.79 32.76
C ALA A 177 -23.44 -11.93 33.64
N ARG A 178 -22.29 -12.18 33.01
CA ARG A 178 -20.98 -12.47 33.64
C ARG A 178 -20.93 -13.76 34.47
N MET A 179 -21.88 -14.66 34.27
CA MET A 179 -21.80 -16.01 34.81
C MET A 179 -21.43 -16.97 33.68
N THR A 180 -20.64 -18.00 34.00
CA THR A 180 -20.45 -19.12 33.09
C THR A 180 -21.75 -19.92 32.98
N VAL A 181 -21.89 -20.70 31.90
CA VAL A 181 -23.08 -21.56 31.71
C VAL A 181 -23.27 -22.51 32.89
N ASP A 182 -22.18 -23.11 33.38
CA ASP A 182 -22.20 -23.99 34.55
C ASP A 182 -22.52 -23.24 35.84
N GLY A 183 -21.94 -22.06 36.04
CA GLY A 183 -22.23 -21.23 37.21
C GLY A 183 -23.69 -20.78 37.27
N LEU A 184 -24.27 -20.41 36.12
CA LEU A 184 -25.70 -20.08 36.05
C LEU A 184 -26.58 -21.30 36.34
N ARG A 185 -26.21 -22.48 35.82
CA ARG A 185 -26.92 -23.74 36.09
C ARG A 185 -26.98 -24.01 37.60
N GLU A 186 -25.83 -23.97 38.27
CA GLU A 186 -25.73 -24.22 39.72
C GLU A 186 -26.51 -23.18 40.54
N HIS A 187 -26.40 -21.91 40.16
CA HIS A 187 -27.13 -20.82 40.81
C HIS A 187 -28.65 -20.97 40.69
N LEU A 188 -29.14 -21.44 39.55
CA LEU A 188 -30.55 -21.74 39.36
C LEU A 188 -30.97 -22.97 40.16
N ASP A 189 -30.17 -24.04 40.16
CA ASP A 189 -30.45 -25.25 40.95
C ASP A 189 -30.60 -24.90 42.43
N GLU A 190 -29.75 -24.04 42.98
CA GLU A 190 -29.87 -23.59 44.38
C GLU A 190 -31.14 -22.78 44.66
N ARG A 191 -31.49 -21.85 43.77
CA ARG A 191 -32.68 -21.01 43.95
C ARG A 191 -33.98 -21.79 43.80
N TYR A 192 -34.01 -22.77 42.90
CA TYR A 192 -35.19 -23.60 42.67
C TYR A 192 -35.40 -24.68 43.75
N LYS A 193 -34.41 -25.01 44.59
CA LYS A 193 -34.60 -25.91 45.76
C LYS A 193 -35.71 -25.47 46.71
N LYS A 194 -36.02 -24.16 46.75
CA LYS A 194 -37.13 -23.63 47.56
C LYS A 194 -38.50 -24.09 47.06
N TYR A 195 -38.62 -24.39 45.76
CA TYR A 195 -39.88 -24.72 45.10
C TYR A 195 -39.95 -26.19 44.67
N TYR A 196 -38.80 -26.82 44.34
CA TYR A 196 -38.71 -28.22 43.94
C TYR A 196 -37.72 -28.99 44.81
N LYS A 197 -38.08 -30.21 45.20
CA LYS A 197 -37.22 -31.08 46.03
C LYS A 197 -35.93 -31.48 45.33
N VAL A 198 -35.99 -31.71 44.02
CA VAL A 198 -34.86 -32.05 43.16
C VAL A 198 -34.99 -31.22 41.88
N PRO A 199 -34.36 -30.04 41.80
CA PRO A 199 -34.24 -29.33 40.53
C PRO A 199 -33.16 -30.00 39.69
N ALA A 200 -33.47 -30.29 38.42
CA ALA A 200 -32.52 -30.77 37.42
C ALA A 200 -32.57 -29.82 36.23
N ILE A 201 -31.87 -28.70 36.35
CA ILE A 201 -31.91 -27.61 35.38
C ILE A 201 -30.74 -27.77 34.41
N THR A 202 -31.03 -27.63 33.13
CA THR A 202 -30.04 -27.62 32.05
C THR A 202 -30.08 -26.26 31.38
N VAL A 203 -28.93 -25.61 31.26
CA VAL A 203 -28.76 -24.35 30.52
C VAL A 203 -27.99 -24.67 29.24
N THR A 204 -28.59 -24.37 28.09
CA THR A 204 -27.96 -24.54 26.78
C THR A 204 -27.87 -23.20 26.06
N PRO A 205 -26.68 -22.71 25.70
CA PRO A 205 -26.57 -21.53 24.86
C PRO A 205 -27.03 -21.84 23.43
N ILE A 206 -27.96 -21.05 22.89
CA ILE A 206 -28.42 -21.15 21.49
C ILE A 206 -27.61 -20.18 20.63
N GLU A 207 -27.61 -18.91 21.02
CA GLU A 207 -26.88 -17.85 20.32
C GLU A 207 -25.96 -17.15 21.33
N VAL A 208 -24.66 -17.17 21.02
CA VAL A 208 -23.58 -16.59 21.82
C VAL A 208 -22.79 -15.61 20.97
N ASN A 209 -21.98 -14.75 21.60
CA ASN A 209 -21.18 -13.73 20.95
C ASN A 209 -22.02 -12.74 20.13
N THR A 210 -23.11 -12.24 20.72
CA THR A 210 -23.98 -11.24 20.06
C THR A 210 -23.23 -9.99 19.59
N ARG A 211 -22.23 -9.52 20.34
CA ARG A 211 -21.36 -8.40 19.93
C ARG A 211 -20.58 -8.67 18.64
N LEU A 212 -20.09 -9.90 18.48
CA LEU A 212 -19.39 -10.32 17.27
C LEU A 212 -20.33 -10.31 16.07
N ARG A 213 -21.57 -10.74 16.28
CA ARG A 213 -22.61 -10.70 15.26
C ARG A 213 -22.98 -9.27 14.88
N ASP A 214 -23.20 -8.40 15.87
CA ASP A 214 -23.48 -6.98 15.66
C ASP A 214 -22.35 -6.30 14.88
N LEU A 215 -21.09 -6.66 15.16
CA LEU A 215 -19.93 -6.18 14.42
C LEU A 215 -20.00 -6.60 12.95
N ILE A 216 -20.22 -7.88 12.66
CA ILE A 216 -20.34 -8.38 11.28
C ILE A 216 -21.47 -7.66 10.55
N GLU A 217 -22.64 -7.54 11.17
CA GLU A 217 -23.80 -6.86 10.60
C GLU A 217 -23.52 -5.38 10.33
N SER A 218 -22.73 -4.71 11.18
CA SER A 218 -22.30 -3.33 10.97
C SER A 218 -21.30 -3.17 9.81
N VAL A 219 -20.46 -4.18 9.57
CA VAL A 219 -19.49 -4.21 8.47
C VAL A 219 -20.16 -4.62 7.15
N ASP A 220 -21.26 -5.37 7.19
CA ASP A 220 -21.98 -5.92 6.02
C ASP A 220 -22.89 -4.92 5.27
N ALA A 221 -22.73 -3.61 5.51
CA ALA A 221 -23.65 -2.63 4.95
C ALA A 221 -23.26 -2.16 3.52
N ARG A 222 -23.92 -2.77 2.51
CA ARG A 222 -24.50 -2.08 1.32
C ARG A 222 -23.78 -2.02 -0.04
N TYR A 223 -22.86 -2.92 -0.42
CA TYR A 223 -22.49 -3.09 -1.85
C TYR A 223 -22.05 -4.53 -2.20
N GLY A 224 -23.00 -5.40 -2.54
CA GLY A 224 -22.74 -6.67 -3.25
C GLY A 224 -22.33 -7.88 -2.40
N VAL A 225 -22.35 -9.07 -3.04
CA VAL A 225 -22.07 -10.39 -2.44
C VAL A 225 -20.57 -10.49 -2.12
N GLY A 226 -20.17 -10.13 -0.91
CA GLY A 226 -18.79 -10.24 -0.46
C GLY A 226 -18.54 -9.54 0.88
N GLY A 227 -18.99 -10.17 1.96
CA GLY A 227 -18.85 -9.69 3.35
C GLY A 227 -17.40 -9.64 3.86
N LEU A 228 -17.26 -9.14 5.09
CA LEU A 228 -16.02 -9.06 5.88
C LEU A 228 -14.98 -8.01 5.45
N ARG A 229 -15.30 -7.06 4.56
CA ARG A 229 -14.36 -6.03 4.12
C ARG A 229 -14.86 -4.61 4.42
N LEU A 230 -14.14 -3.88 5.26
CA LEU A 230 -14.40 -2.48 5.56
C LEU A 230 -13.32 -1.57 4.94
N LEU A 231 -13.71 -0.67 4.05
CA LEU A 231 -12.80 0.30 3.45
C LEU A 231 -12.82 1.60 4.26
N LEU A 232 -11.69 1.97 4.85
CA LEU A 232 -11.53 3.21 5.61
C LEU A 232 -10.43 4.07 5.00
N THR A 233 -10.61 5.39 5.08
CA THR A 233 -9.60 6.38 4.70
C THR A 233 -9.00 6.99 5.96
N VAL A 234 -7.67 7.12 5.99
CA VAL A 234 -6.97 7.77 7.10
C VAL A 234 -7.30 9.27 7.09
N THR A 235 -7.87 9.75 8.19
CA THR A 235 -8.24 11.16 8.31
C THR A 235 -7.02 12.09 8.36
N PRO A 236 -7.18 13.41 8.10
CA PRO A 236 -6.10 14.40 8.24
C PRO A 236 -5.46 14.47 9.63
N ALA A 237 -6.17 14.02 10.67
CA ALA A 237 -5.64 13.89 12.02
C ALA A 237 -4.83 12.59 12.24
N GLY A 238 -4.60 11.79 11.20
CA GLY A 238 -3.89 10.52 11.25
C GLY A 238 -4.69 9.37 11.90
N LYS A 239 -6.01 9.50 11.97
CA LYS A 239 -6.91 8.60 12.70
C LYS A 239 -7.76 7.74 11.77
N LEU A 240 -8.07 6.52 12.21
CA LEU A 240 -9.02 5.59 11.63
C LEU A 240 -10.17 5.31 12.61
N TYR A 241 -11.37 5.10 12.07
CA TYR A 241 -12.57 4.80 12.86
C TYR A 241 -12.99 3.35 12.62
N LEU A 242 -12.75 2.49 13.61
CA LEU A 242 -13.16 1.09 13.56
C LEU A 242 -14.45 0.87 14.37
N PRO A 243 -15.40 0.06 13.85
CA PRO A 243 -16.60 -0.30 14.59
C PRO A 243 -16.24 -1.08 15.87
N GLY A 244 -16.96 -0.83 16.97
CA GLY A 244 -16.68 -1.44 18.27
C GLY A 244 -15.47 -0.88 19.03
N LEU A 245 -14.44 -0.38 18.34
CA LEU A 245 -13.19 0.13 18.96
C LEU A 245 -13.08 1.67 18.97
N GLY A 246 -13.81 2.37 18.10
CA GLY A 246 -13.71 3.82 17.97
C GLY A 246 -12.45 4.25 17.22
N VAL A 247 -11.69 5.18 17.80
CA VAL A 247 -10.59 5.89 17.13
C VAL A 247 -9.24 5.21 17.36
N ILE A 248 -8.49 4.97 16.29
CA ILE A 248 -7.14 4.42 16.31
C ILE A 248 -6.19 5.34 15.55
N TYR A 249 -4.99 5.55 16.08
CA TYR A 249 -3.93 6.30 15.42
C TYR A 249 -3.19 5.39 14.46
N ALA A 250 -3.28 5.65 13.16
CA ALA A 250 -2.69 4.81 12.12
C ALA A 250 -1.51 5.49 11.42
N GLN A 251 -1.45 6.82 11.42
CA GLN A 251 -0.39 7.56 10.75
C GLN A 251 0.99 7.19 11.33
N GLY A 252 1.93 6.90 10.44
CA GLY A 252 3.30 6.55 10.80
C GLY A 252 3.52 5.09 11.16
N LEU A 253 2.46 4.32 11.43
CA LEU A 253 2.56 2.87 11.64
C LEU A 253 2.80 2.13 10.32
N THR A 254 3.44 0.98 10.40
CA THR A 254 3.44 0.01 9.31
C THR A 254 2.12 -0.76 9.27
N LEU A 255 1.84 -1.47 8.17
CA LEU A 255 0.65 -2.32 8.08
C LEU A 255 0.67 -3.45 9.11
N GLU A 256 1.84 -3.96 9.46
CA GLU A 256 2.01 -5.02 10.45
C GLU A 256 1.85 -4.49 11.88
N GLU A 257 2.44 -3.33 12.18
CA GLU A 257 2.22 -2.63 13.45
C GLU A 257 0.74 -2.30 13.64
N LEU A 258 0.08 -1.80 12.60
CA LEU A 258 -1.36 -1.52 12.63
C LEU A 258 -2.17 -2.80 12.83
N LYS A 259 -1.79 -3.92 12.19
CA LYS A 259 -2.45 -5.21 12.40
C LYS A 259 -2.38 -5.62 13.87
N ASN A 260 -1.20 -5.62 14.45
CA ASN A 260 -1.00 -6.02 15.85
C ASN A 260 -1.78 -5.12 16.83
N GLU A 261 -1.79 -3.81 16.59
CA GLU A 261 -2.55 -2.85 17.41
C GLU A 261 -4.06 -3.08 17.30
N VAL A 262 -4.57 -3.33 16.09
CA VAL A 262 -6.00 -3.56 15.84
C VAL A 262 -6.44 -4.90 16.41
N ASP A 263 -5.65 -5.96 16.19
CA ASP A 263 -5.93 -7.30 16.71
C ASP A 263 -5.94 -7.31 18.25
N ALA A 264 -4.96 -6.67 18.89
CA ALA A 264 -4.92 -6.57 20.35
C ALA A 264 -6.14 -5.83 20.93
N ARG A 265 -6.61 -4.77 20.25
CA ARG A 265 -7.80 -4.03 20.67
C ARG A 265 -9.09 -4.81 20.44
N TYR A 266 -9.22 -5.53 19.33
CA TYR A 266 -10.39 -6.37 19.07
C TYR A 266 -10.43 -7.58 20.00
N ASP A 267 -9.31 -8.24 20.27
CA ASP A 267 -9.28 -9.39 21.17
C ASP A 267 -9.73 -9.04 22.61
N ALA A 268 -9.44 -7.81 23.05
CA ALA A 268 -9.92 -7.29 24.33
C ALA A 268 -11.43 -6.95 24.35
N ALA A 269 -12.03 -6.64 23.19
CA ALA A 269 -13.42 -6.16 23.12
C ALA A 269 -14.41 -7.24 22.65
N ILE A 270 -14.02 -8.02 21.65
CA ILE A 270 -14.81 -9.04 20.94
C ILE A 270 -13.85 -10.20 20.59
N PRO A 271 -13.75 -11.24 21.45
CA PRO A 271 -12.87 -12.37 21.19
C PRO A 271 -13.33 -13.15 19.93
N GLY A 272 -12.38 -13.77 19.24
CA GLY A 272 -12.67 -14.59 18.05
C GLY A 272 -12.72 -13.82 16.71
N VAL A 273 -12.18 -12.60 16.68
CA VAL A 273 -12.00 -11.79 15.47
C VAL A 273 -10.53 -11.63 15.16
N ASP A 274 -10.13 -11.95 13.93
CA ASP A 274 -8.82 -11.63 13.38
C ASP A 274 -8.99 -10.60 12.27
N VAL A 275 -8.23 -9.51 12.31
CA VAL A 275 -8.35 -8.42 11.35
C VAL A 275 -7.07 -8.30 10.54
N THR A 276 -7.20 -8.29 9.22
CA THR A 276 -6.08 -8.10 8.31
C THR A 276 -6.23 -6.77 7.58
N PRO A 277 -5.42 -5.74 7.90
CA PRO A 277 -5.39 -4.51 7.13
C PRO A 277 -4.65 -4.72 5.80
N VAL A 278 -5.26 -4.29 4.71
CA VAL A 278 -4.69 -4.34 3.36
C VAL A 278 -4.74 -2.94 2.76
N LEU A 279 -3.58 -2.42 2.34
CA LEU A 279 -3.51 -1.14 1.65
C LEU A 279 -4.14 -1.25 0.26
N GLN A 280 -5.28 -0.61 0.06
CA GLN A 280 -6.01 -0.65 -1.22
C GLN A 280 -5.58 0.49 -2.14
N GLN A 281 -5.45 1.70 -1.61
CA GLN A 281 -5.01 2.86 -2.35
C GLN A 281 -4.04 3.67 -1.50
N ARG A 282 -2.90 3.99 -2.09
CA ARG A 282 -1.92 4.92 -1.48
C ARG A 282 -2.41 6.35 -1.63
N ALA A 283 -2.12 7.17 -0.64
CA ALA A 283 -2.24 8.60 -0.69
C ALA A 283 -1.51 9.12 -1.94
N PRO A 284 -2.12 10.06 -2.69
CA PRO A 284 -1.49 10.63 -3.85
C PRO A 284 -0.22 11.35 -3.41
N ARG A 285 0.87 11.11 -4.14
CA ARG A 285 2.17 11.73 -3.90
C ARG A 285 2.41 12.76 -4.98
N TYR A 286 2.97 13.90 -4.62
CA TYR A 286 3.26 14.97 -5.58
C TYR A 286 4.72 15.36 -5.55
N CYS A 287 5.27 15.74 -6.69
CA CYS A 287 6.51 16.50 -6.79
C CYS A 287 6.26 17.82 -7.51
N TYR A 288 7.13 18.80 -7.25
CA TYR A 288 7.05 20.11 -7.87
C TYR A 288 8.27 20.29 -8.77
N VAL A 289 8.05 20.59 -10.05
CA VAL A 289 9.13 20.85 -11.00
C VAL A 289 9.07 22.31 -11.42
N LEU A 290 10.18 23.02 -11.22
CA LEU A 290 10.32 24.46 -11.44
C LEU A 290 11.55 24.76 -12.29
N GLY A 291 11.55 25.96 -12.87
CA GLY A 291 12.68 26.46 -13.67
C GLY A 291 12.54 26.12 -15.15
N GLU A 292 13.66 25.76 -15.77
CA GLU A 292 13.80 25.69 -17.23
C GLU A 292 13.33 24.34 -17.81
N VAL A 293 12.05 24.03 -17.58
CA VAL A 293 11.33 22.87 -18.12
C VAL A 293 10.22 23.30 -19.07
N ALA A 294 9.74 22.38 -19.90
CA ALA A 294 8.67 22.68 -20.85
C ALA A 294 7.36 23.10 -20.14
N ARG A 295 7.00 22.42 -19.05
CA ARG A 295 5.81 22.71 -18.24
C ARG A 295 6.16 22.68 -16.74
N PRO A 296 6.48 23.83 -16.12
CA PRO A 296 6.66 23.88 -14.67
C PRO A 296 5.31 23.71 -13.95
N GLY A 297 5.30 23.01 -12.83
CA GLY A 297 4.07 22.75 -12.07
C GLY A 297 4.17 21.57 -11.11
N GLN A 298 3.02 21.16 -10.57
CA GLN A 298 2.89 19.96 -9.74
C GLN A 298 2.63 18.71 -10.60
N PHE A 299 3.26 17.60 -10.24
CA PHE A 299 3.12 16.32 -10.92
C PHE A 299 2.84 15.20 -9.91
N GLU A 300 1.88 14.33 -10.22
CA GLU A 300 1.53 13.19 -9.39
C GLU A 300 2.49 12.01 -9.65
N LEU A 301 3.07 11.47 -8.58
CA LEU A 301 3.98 10.33 -8.60
C LEU A 301 3.18 9.03 -8.48
N LYS A 302 2.73 8.47 -9.61
CA LYS A 302 1.96 7.20 -9.65
C LYS A 302 2.81 5.95 -9.40
N SER A 303 4.08 6.01 -9.82
CA SER A 303 5.04 4.91 -9.75
C SER A 303 6.35 5.40 -9.10
N PRO A 304 7.25 4.50 -8.68
CA PRO A 304 8.62 4.89 -8.32
C PRO A 304 9.19 5.74 -9.47
N THR A 305 9.48 7.00 -9.17
CA THR A 305 9.86 8.01 -10.16
C THR A 305 11.22 8.56 -9.79
N THR A 306 12.17 8.54 -10.72
CA THR A 306 13.48 9.18 -10.56
C THR A 306 13.40 10.66 -10.94
N LEU A 307 14.45 11.42 -10.59
CA LEU A 307 14.56 12.82 -10.99
C LEU A 307 14.37 13.04 -12.51
N MET A 308 14.99 12.17 -13.32
CA MET A 308 14.80 12.18 -14.77
C MET A 308 13.36 11.89 -15.17
N GLY A 309 12.71 10.92 -14.52
CA GLY A 309 11.29 10.63 -14.74
C GLY A 309 10.39 11.85 -14.49
N ALA A 310 10.65 12.63 -13.44
CA ALA A 310 9.89 13.85 -13.18
C ALA A 310 10.12 14.95 -14.21
N ILE A 311 11.37 15.13 -14.67
CA ILE A 311 11.66 16.09 -15.75
C ILE A 311 10.99 15.66 -17.05
N ALA A 312 10.96 14.36 -17.34
CA ALA A 312 10.23 13.82 -18.48
C ALA A 312 8.71 14.07 -18.38
N MET A 313 8.11 13.89 -17.19
CA MET A 313 6.69 14.24 -16.94
C MET A 313 6.41 15.73 -17.15
N ALA A 314 7.37 16.59 -16.79
CA ALA A 314 7.32 18.04 -17.06
C ALA A 314 7.48 18.39 -18.56
N GLY A 315 7.64 17.41 -19.44
CA GLY A 315 7.79 17.61 -20.89
C GLY A 315 9.24 17.81 -21.34
N GLY A 316 10.21 17.43 -20.51
CA GLY A 316 11.63 17.63 -20.77
C GLY A 316 12.13 19.03 -20.35
N TRP A 317 13.38 19.30 -20.69
CA TRP A 317 14.04 20.58 -20.41
C TRP A 317 14.06 21.47 -21.65
N ASN A 318 14.07 22.80 -21.46
CA ASN A 318 14.19 23.72 -22.60
C ASN A 318 15.66 23.86 -23.06
N PRO A 319 15.91 24.29 -24.31
CA PRO A 319 17.24 24.66 -24.78
C PRO A 319 17.77 25.86 -23.99
N GLY A 320 18.62 25.60 -23.00
CA GLY A 320 19.09 26.61 -22.03
C GLY A 320 18.99 26.17 -20.58
N ALA A 321 18.51 24.97 -20.28
CA ALA A 321 18.51 24.41 -18.93
C ALA A 321 19.90 23.84 -18.55
N ASN A 322 20.35 24.11 -17.32
CA ASN A 322 21.62 23.61 -16.82
C ASN A 322 21.41 22.27 -16.10
N LEU A 323 21.57 21.19 -16.87
CA LEU A 323 21.41 19.82 -16.38
C LEU A 323 22.51 19.35 -15.41
N ARG A 324 23.58 20.14 -15.22
CA ARG A 324 24.69 19.79 -14.30
C ARG A 324 24.47 20.26 -12.87
N GLN A 325 23.55 21.20 -12.68
CA GLN A 325 23.30 21.87 -11.40
C GLN A 325 21.81 21.84 -11.09
N VAL A 326 21.16 20.69 -11.26
CA VAL A 326 19.76 20.54 -10.87
C VAL A 326 19.71 20.43 -9.35
N VAL A 327 18.88 21.26 -8.72
CA VAL A 327 18.75 21.28 -7.27
C VAL A 327 17.45 20.61 -6.88
N VAL A 328 17.52 19.64 -5.98
CA VAL A 328 16.36 19.01 -5.36
C VAL A 328 16.30 19.45 -3.90
N PHE A 329 15.17 20.02 -3.53
CA PHE A 329 14.84 20.34 -2.15
C PHE A 329 13.96 19.24 -1.57
N ARG A 330 14.41 18.67 -0.46
CA ARG A 330 13.69 17.64 0.29
C ARG A 330 13.56 18.06 1.74
N ARG A 331 12.41 17.81 2.35
CA ARG A 331 12.23 17.99 3.80
C ARG A 331 12.75 16.74 4.51
N GLY A 332 13.65 16.93 5.47
CA GLY A 332 14.04 15.87 6.40
C GLY A 332 12.97 15.63 7.47
N ASP A 333 13.16 14.60 8.28
CA ASP A 333 12.22 14.24 9.36
C ASP A 333 12.08 15.39 10.38
N ASP A 334 13.16 16.13 10.63
CA ASP A 334 13.19 17.34 11.48
C ASP A 334 12.52 18.58 10.85
N TRP A 335 11.79 18.42 9.73
CA TRP A 335 11.23 19.51 8.93
C TRP A 335 12.26 20.47 8.31
N ARG A 336 13.57 20.18 8.45
CA ARG A 336 14.66 20.95 7.84
C ARG A 336 14.66 20.77 6.32
N LEU A 337 14.87 21.85 5.59
CA LEU A 337 15.00 21.81 4.13
C LEU A 337 16.44 21.41 3.76
N MET A 338 16.59 20.24 3.16
CA MET A 338 17.84 19.75 2.58
C MET A 338 17.85 20.09 1.09
N ALA A 339 18.96 20.60 0.59
CA ALA A 339 19.16 20.85 -0.83
C ALA A 339 20.29 19.96 -1.34
N THR A 340 20.02 19.18 -2.38
CA THR A 340 21.03 18.36 -3.06
C THR A 340 21.19 18.82 -4.50
N MET A 341 22.43 19.04 -4.91
CA MET A 341 22.78 19.38 -6.29
C MET A 341 23.17 18.11 -7.04
N LEU A 342 22.62 17.92 -8.24
CA LEU A 342 22.74 16.69 -9.01
C LEU A 342 23.13 16.99 -10.47
N ASP A 343 24.06 16.20 -11.02
CA ASP A 343 24.46 16.25 -12.44
C ASP A 343 23.69 15.20 -13.26
N ILE A 344 22.52 15.60 -13.77
CA ILE A 344 21.69 14.75 -14.65
C ILE A 344 22.33 14.58 -16.02
N LYS A 345 23.14 15.55 -16.46
CA LYS A 345 23.83 15.45 -17.76
C LYS A 345 24.75 14.22 -17.78
N GLY A 346 25.45 13.96 -16.67
CA GLY A 346 26.26 12.77 -16.50
C GLY A 346 25.46 11.47 -16.61
N ALA A 347 24.27 11.44 -15.99
CA ALA A 347 23.35 10.30 -16.05
C ALA A 347 22.81 10.06 -17.47
N LEU A 348 22.37 11.11 -18.17
CA LEU A 348 21.77 11.00 -19.50
C LEU A 348 22.74 10.45 -20.55
N TYR A 349 24.00 10.86 -20.50
CA TYR A 349 25.02 10.42 -21.45
C TYR A 349 25.75 9.15 -21.04
N ALA A 350 25.20 8.38 -20.08
CA ALA A 350 25.73 7.10 -19.62
C ALA A 350 27.22 7.15 -19.23
N ARG A 351 27.67 8.29 -18.68
CA ARG A 351 29.09 8.49 -18.31
C ARG A 351 29.51 7.62 -17.13
N ARG A 352 28.57 7.04 -16.38
CA ARG A 352 28.84 6.16 -15.24
C ARG A 352 27.81 5.02 -15.21
N PRO A 353 28.23 3.76 -14.93
CA PRO A 353 27.34 2.61 -14.83
C PRO A 353 26.32 2.61 -13.70
N GLY A 354 26.52 3.46 -12.69
CA GLY A 354 25.49 3.81 -11.72
C GLY A 354 25.54 5.31 -11.51
N PRO A 355 24.70 6.11 -12.18
CA PRO A 355 24.66 7.54 -11.93
C PRO A 355 24.17 7.76 -10.50
N ALA A 356 25.10 8.07 -9.59
CA ALA A 356 24.76 8.45 -8.21
C ALA A 356 23.83 9.67 -8.15
N ASP A 357 23.83 10.46 -9.22
CA ASP A 357 23.00 11.65 -9.42
C ASP A 357 21.54 11.33 -9.78
N GLU A 358 21.22 10.07 -10.10
CA GLU A 358 19.83 9.63 -10.34
C GLU A 358 19.18 9.15 -9.04
N ILE A 359 18.57 10.10 -8.32
CA ILE A 359 17.86 9.81 -7.08
C ILE A 359 16.38 9.50 -7.31
N TRP A 360 15.83 8.68 -6.43
CA TRP A 360 14.37 8.50 -6.30
C TRP A 360 13.75 9.71 -5.63
N LEU A 361 12.61 10.13 -6.17
CA LEU A 361 11.86 11.25 -5.62
C LEU A 361 10.93 10.79 -4.50
N ASN A 362 10.87 11.63 -3.48
CA ASN A 362 9.92 11.53 -2.39
C ASN A 362 8.75 12.47 -2.64
N ASP A 363 7.71 12.24 -1.85
CA ASP A 363 6.57 13.14 -1.83
C ASP A 363 6.98 14.53 -1.33
N SER A 364 6.39 15.57 -1.93
CA SER A 364 6.67 16.97 -1.69
C SER A 364 8.11 17.44 -2.00
N ASP A 365 8.88 16.67 -2.76
CA ASP A 365 10.16 17.13 -3.28
C ASP A 365 9.96 18.27 -4.30
N ILE A 366 10.85 19.27 -4.23
CA ILE A 366 10.86 20.40 -5.17
C ILE A 366 12.12 20.31 -6.00
N ILE A 367 11.95 20.28 -7.31
CA ILE A 367 13.01 20.15 -8.30
C ILE A 367 13.14 21.49 -9.02
N VAL A 368 14.35 22.05 -9.02
CA VAL A 368 14.63 23.34 -9.67
C VAL A 368 15.70 23.15 -10.74
N LEU A 369 15.35 23.47 -11.98
CA LEU A 369 16.26 23.47 -13.12
C LEU A 369 16.70 24.91 -13.41
N PRO A 370 17.96 25.28 -13.12
CA PRO A 370 18.45 26.62 -13.41
C PRO A 370 18.72 26.81 -14.92
N LYS A 371 18.79 28.08 -15.36
CA LYS A 371 19.18 28.46 -16.73
C LYS A 371 20.72 28.42 -16.89
N THR A 372 21.23 28.11 -18.09
CA THR A 372 22.67 27.98 -18.42
C THR A 372 23.39 29.30 -18.65
N CYS A 373 22.78 30.47 -18.42
CA CYS A 373 23.55 31.70 -18.60
C CYS A 373 24.49 31.90 -17.39
N ILE A 374 25.75 32.12 -17.74
CA ILE A 374 26.96 32.23 -16.92
C ILE A 374 26.94 33.35 -15.84
N GLN A 375 25.79 33.96 -15.49
CA GLN A 375 25.72 35.04 -14.49
C GLN A 375 24.40 35.11 -13.68
N ALA A 376 23.88 34.00 -13.16
CA ALA A 376 22.76 34.09 -12.19
C ALA A 376 22.81 33.07 -11.05
N THR A 377 23.88 32.29 -10.88
CA THR A 377 23.95 31.27 -9.81
C THR A 377 24.61 31.77 -8.52
N ASP A 378 25.49 32.78 -8.57
CA ASP A 378 25.93 33.49 -7.36
C ASP A 378 24.79 34.34 -6.78
N GLU A 379 23.91 34.88 -7.62
CA GLU A 379 22.74 35.64 -7.19
C GLU A 379 21.61 34.76 -6.68
N LEU A 380 21.35 33.59 -7.27
CA LEU A 380 20.22 32.74 -6.87
C LEU A 380 20.51 31.97 -5.57
N ILE A 381 21.73 31.47 -5.37
CA ILE A 381 22.14 30.82 -4.11
C ILE A 381 22.32 31.89 -3.01
N GLY A 382 22.88 33.06 -3.35
CA GLY A 382 23.00 34.21 -2.43
C GLY A 382 21.66 34.83 -2.03
N GLN A 383 20.68 34.91 -2.95
CA GLN A 383 19.34 35.42 -2.65
C GLN A 383 18.50 34.41 -1.85
N TYR A 384 18.59 33.12 -2.13
CA TYR A 384 17.80 32.10 -1.41
C TYR A 384 18.34 31.77 -0.02
N PHE A 385 19.66 31.66 0.14
CA PHE A 385 20.27 31.19 1.40
C PHE A 385 20.82 32.32 2.28
N THR A 386 21.22 33.47 1.71
CA THR A 386 21.85 34.57 2.48
C THR A 386 20.96 35.80 2.69
N ARG A 387 19.97 36.06 1.81
CA ARG A 387 19.10 37.26 1.90
C ARG A 387 17.60 37.04 2.06
N GLY A 388 17.15 35.80 2.29
CA GLY A 388 15.90 35.57 3.01
C GLY A 388 14.72 35.10 2.16
N LEU A 389 14.27 33.89 2.51
CA LEU A 389 13.02 33.24 2.11
C LEU A 389 11.77 33.88 2.78
N TYR A 390 11.74 35.19 2.98
CA TYR A 390 10.60 35.93 3.57
C TYR A 390 9.88 36.86 2.57
N GLY A 391 10.32 36.92 1.30
CA GLY A 391 9.76 37.83 0.30
C GLY A 391 8.59 37.30 -0.54
N LEU A 392 8.22 36.02 -0.42
CA LEU A 392 7.24 35.37 -1.32
C LEU A 392 5.96 34.86 -0.63
N PHE A 393 5.74 35.21 0.63
CA PHE A 393 4.42 35.07 1.26
C PHE A 393 3.72 36.43 1.22
N PRO A 394 2.48 36.53 0.69
CA PRO A 394 1.70 37.76 0.82
C PRO A 394 1.56 38.09 2.31
N GLN A 395 1.98 39.30 2.66
CA GLN A 395 1.97 39.79 4.02
C GLN A 395 0.51 39.97 4.47
N PHE A 396 -0.07 38.93 5.06
CA PHE A 396 -1.19 39.12 5.96
C PHE A 396 -0.64 39.83 7.20
N ALA A 397 -1.07 41.08 7.37
CA ALA A 397 -0.67 41.98 8.42
C ALA A 397 -0.74 41.33 9.81
N PHE A 398 0.42 41.08 10.42
CA PHE A 398 0.55 40.99 11.87
C PHE A 398 1.76 41.82 12.30
N GLY A 399 1.60 42.50 13.43
CA GLY A 399 2.33 43.70 13.82
C GLY A 399 3.85 43.59 13.91
N GLN A 400 4.46 44.76 13.76
CA GLN A 400 5.85 45.13 14.02
C GLN A 400 6.57 44.28 15.09
N PHE A 401 7.59 43.52 14.68
CA PHE A 401 8.73 43.23 15.53
C PHE A 401 10.02 43.49 14.74
N ASN A 402 10.73 44.53 15.18
CA ASN A 402 12.01 44.99 14.65
C ASN A 402 13.15 44.20 15.33
N PHE A 403 13.98 43.50 14.55
CA PHE A 403 15.09 42.65 15.04
C PHE A 403 16.48 43.17 14.63
N ASP A 404 16.68 44.49 14.58
CA ASP A 404 17.98 45.10 14.24
C ASP A 404 19.05 45.06 15.36
N ASN A 405 18.84 44.37 16.49
CA ASN A 405 19.69 44.52 17.69
C ASN A 405 20.61 43.35 18.09
N PHE A 406 20.90 42.36 17.24
CA PHE A 406 21.76 41.23 17.63
C PHE A 406 23.16 41.18 16.99
N ARG A 407 23.69 42.32 16.49
CA ARG A 407 25.05 42.38 15.92
C ARG A 407 26.11 43.12 16.72
N THR A 408 25.80 43.51 17.95
CA THR A 408 26.81 44.02 18.89
C THR A 408 26.73 43.22 20.18
N LEU A 409 27.57 42.19 20.30
CA LEU A 409 28.17 41.69 21.55
C LEU A 409 28.92 40.39 21.23
N GLY A 410 30.26 40.44 21.28
CA GLY A 410 31.13 39.28 21.15
C GLY A 410 32.47 39.58 20.50
N ASN A 411 33.28 40.42 21.18
CA ASN A 411 34.74 40.26 21.18
C ASN A 411 35.10 39.08 22.08
#